data_AF-A0A1T4VLT7-F1
#
_entry.id   AF-A0A1T4VLT7-F1
#
_cell.length_a   1.000
_cell.length_b   1.000
_cell.length_c   1.000
_cell.angle_alpha   90.00
_cell.angle_beta   90.00
_cell.angle_gamma   90.00
#
_symmetry.space_group_name_H-M   'P 1'
#
loop_
_entity.id
_entity.type
_entity.pdbx_description
1 polymer ?
#
loop_
_entity_poly.entity_id
_entity_poly.type
_entity_poly.pdbx_seq_one_letter_code
_entity_poly.pdbx_strand_id
1 'polypeptide(L)'
;MNNHKTLLIAAAFSFRALADSTVSGVELHITSVQQGLWVVVSQSGEPVEGVDISLSGVLGSEITPANGTLFLRSDVASTRSSRVTATLMNGTTVTQRVILTKSDKH
;
A
#
# COMPACT_ATOMS: atom_id res chain seq x y z
N MET A 1 29.69 38.96 21.87
CA MET A 1 28.43 39.61 21.49
C MET A 1 27.81 38.80 20.37
N ASN A 2 26.51 38.55 20.44
CA ASN A 2 25.90 37.23 20.27
C ASN A 2 25.64 36.80 18.82
N ASN A 3 25.96 35.54 18.52
CA ASN A 3 25.57 34.84 17.29
C ASN A 3 24.20 34.18 17.49
N HIS A 4 23.15 34.75 16.91
CA HIS A 4 21.82 34.12 16.92
C HIS A 4 21.61 33.40 15.58
N LYS A 5 21.87 32.09 15.57
CA LYS A 5 21.39 31.18 14.51
C LYS A 5 19.97 30.76 14.88
N THR A 6 18.98 31.41 14.29
CA THR A 6 17.57 31.00 14.41
C THR A 6 17.33 29.84 13.45
N LEU A 7 17.30 28.61 13.97
CA LEU A 7 16.90 27.42 13.24
C LEU A 7 15.37 27.30 13.32
N LEU A 8 14.66 27.53 12.21
CA LEU A 8 13.23 27.20 12.13
C LEU A 8 13.10 25.68 12.05
N ILE A 9 12.62 25.05 13.13
CA ILE A 9 12.24 23.65 13.14
C ILE A 9 10.85 23.55 12.49
N ALA A 10 10.81 23.08 11.24
CA ALA A 10 9.57 22.67 10.61
C ALA A 10 9.10 21.37 11.28
N ALA A 11 8.09 21.45 12.15
CA ALA A 11 7.41 20.26 12.65
C ALA A 11 6.57 19.65 11.52
N ALA A 12 7.06 18.56 10.94
CA ALA A 12 6.31 17.75 10.00
C ALA A 12 5.15 17.05 10.75
N PHE A 13 3.92 17.48 10.51
CA PHE A 13 2.74 16.78 10.99
C PHE A 13 2.62 15.43 10.26
N SER A 14 3.11 14.37 10.89
CA SER A 14 2.97 13.01 10.40
C SER A 14 1.65 12.43 10.89
N PHE A 15 0.57 12.59 10.12
CA PHE A 15 -0.66 11.83 10.36
C PHE A 15 -0.47 10.40 9.87
N ARG A 16 0.04 9.51 10.73
CA ARG A 16 -0.09 8.07 10.53
C ARG A 16 -1.47 7.64 11.00
N ALA A 17 -2.46 7.73 10.12
CA ALA A 17 -3.69 6.98 10.28
C ALA A 17 -3.40 5.51 9.95
N LEU A 18 -2.81 4.77 10.90
CA LEU A 18 -2.75 3.32 10.82
C LEU A 18 -4.16 2.79 11.16
N ALA A 19 -4.94 2.53 10.12
CA ALA A 19 -6.19 1.80 10.25
C ALA A 19 -5.86 0.33 10.57
N ASP A 20 -6.09 -0.01 11.83
CA ASP A 20 -6.37 -1.32 12.41
C ASP A 20 -6.59 -2.46 11.39
N SER A 21 -5.59 -3.35 11.27
CA SER A 21 -5.68 -4.68 10.67
C SER A 21 -4.50 -5.57 11.09
N THR A 22 -3.95 -5.40 12.30
CA THR A 22 -2.84 -6.22 12.80
C THR A 22 -3.36 -7.52 13.41
N VAL A 23 -3.98 -8.39 12.60
CA VAL A 23 -4.41 -9.72 13.08
C VAL A 23 -3.27 -10.75 12.94
N SER A 24 -2.15 -10.41 12.28
CA SER A 24 -1.03 -11.36 12.06
C SER A 24 0.37 -10.74 12.01
N GLY A 25 0.55 -9.49 12.45
CA GLY A 25 1.83 -8.75 12.30
C GLY A 25 2.23 -8.48 10.83
N VAL A 26 1.33 -8.80 9.89
CA VAL A 26 1.43 -8.50 8.46
C VAL A 26 0.84 -7.11 8.25
N GLU A 27 1.58 -6.28 7.54
CA GLU A 27 1.23 -4.91 7.20
C GLU A 27 1.12 -4.80 5.68
N LEU A 28 0.06 -4.13 5.22
CA LEU A 28 -0.12 -3.74 3.84
C LEU A 28 0.06 -2.23 3.73
N HIS A 29 1.02 -1.82 2.91
CA HIS A 29 1.19 -0.42 2.55
C HIS A 29 0.86 -0.24 1.08
N ILE A 30 -0.20 0.53 0.80
CA ILE A 30 -0.71 0.70 -0.55
C ILE A 30 -0.66 2.16 -0.96
N THR A 31 0.00 2.43 -2.09
CA THR A 31 0.06 3.75 -2.72
C THR A 31 -0.67 3.71 -4.05
N SER A 32 -1.74 4.50 -4.17
CA SER A 32 -2.53 4.57 -5.41
C SER A 32 -1.97 5.60 -6.38
N VAL A 33 -1.86 5.23 -7.65
CA VAL A 33 -1.44 6.10 -8.76
C VAL A 33 -2.44 5.98 -9.92
N GLN A 34 -2.36 6.87 -10.92
CA GLN A 34 -3.33 6.88 -12.04
C GLN A 34 -3.43 5.53 -12.78
N GLN A 35 -2.30 4.84 -12.92
CA GLN A 35 -2.17 3.59 -13.67
C GLN A 35 -2.40 2.31 -12.83
N GLY A 36 -2.63 2.44 -11.52
CA GLY A 36 -2.71 1.29 -10.63
C GLY A 36 -2.32 1.55 -9.18
N LEU A 37 -1.77 0.54 -8.53
CA LEU A 37 -1.40 0.56 -7.11
C LEU A 37 -0.02 -0.03 -6.91
N TRP A 38 0.81 0.63 -6.12
CA TRP A 38 1.95 -0.02 -5.47
C TRP A 38 1.49 -0.67 -4.18
N VAL A 39 1.78 -1.95 -4.01
CA VAL A 39 1.50 -2.72 -2.81
C VAL A 39 2.83 -3.20 -2.24
N VAL A 40 3.06 -2.87 -0.98
CA VAL A 40 4.18 -3.41 -0.19
C VAL A 40 3.59 -4.27 0.90
N VAL A 41 4.07 -5.50 0.99
CA VAL A 41 3.71 -6.45 2.05
C VAL A 41 4.92 -6.62 2.95
N SER A 42 4.74 -6.33 4.24
CA SER A 42 5.76 -6.55 5.26
C SER A 42 5.22 -7.33 6.43
N GLN A 43 6.09 -8.05 7.12
CA GLN A 43 5.78 -8.69 8.40
C GLN A 43 6.86 -8.30 9.40
N SER A 44 6.46 -7.68 10.50
CA SER A 44 7.40 -7.15 11.51
C SER A 44 8.46 -6.20 10.92
N GLY A 45 8.11 -5.46 9.87
CA GLY A 45 8.99 -4.49 9.20
C GLY A 45 9.83 -5.05 8.04
N GLU A 46 9.87 -6.37 7.84
CA GLU A 46 10.62 -7.01 6.76
C GLU A 46 9.69 -7.33 5.57
N PRO A 47 10.16 -7.18 4.31
CA PRO A 47 9.37 -7.52 3.13
C PRO A 47 9.07 -9.01 3.06
N VAL A 48 7.86 -9.36 2.59
CA VAL A 48 7.42 -10.77 2.49
C VAL A 48 7.26 -11.19 1.04
N GLU A 49 8.00 -12.20 0.64
CA GLU A 49 7.88 -12.88 -0.66
C GLU A 49 6.73 -13.89 -0.66
N GLY A 50 6.17 -14.16 -1.84
CA GLY A 50 5.26 -15.30 -2.03
C GLY A 50 3.85 -15.06 -1.54
N VAL A 51 3.49 -13.81 -1.25
CA VAL A 51 2.14 -13.42 -0.83
C VAL A 51 1.27 -13.25 -2.07
N ASP A 52 0.09 -13.86 -2.06
CA ASP A 52 -0.88 -13.77 -3.15
C ASP A 52 -1.74 -12.51 -3.00
N ILE A 53 -1.59 -11.57 -3.93
CA ILE A 53 -2.26 -10.27 -3.91
C ILE A 53 -3.35 -10.21 -4.97
N SER A 54 -4.59 -9.96 -4.54
CA SER A 54 -5.74 -9.77 -5.42
C SER A 54 -6.37 -8.39 -5.25
N LEU A 55 -6.84 -7.81 -6.36
CA LEU A 55 -7.57 -6.55 -6.38
C LEU A 55 -9.02 -6.81 -6.79
N SER A 56 -9.96 -6.40 -5.94
CA SER A 56 -11.39 -6.61 -6.20
C SER A 56 -11.84 -5.93 -7.50
N GLY A 57 -12.55 -6.69 -8.34
CA GLY A 57 -13.04 -6.20 -9.64
C GLY A 57 -11.99 -6.18 -10.75
N VAL A 58 -10.81 -6.75 -10.52
CA VAL A 58 -9.82 -7.14 -11.53
C VAL A 58 -9.74 -8.66 -11.54
N LEU A 59 -9.67 -9.27 -12.71
CA LEU A 59 -9.49 -10.72 -12.83
C LEU A 59 -8.01 -11.06 -12.66
N GLY A 60 -7.72 -11.90 -11.67
CA GLY A 60 -6.37 -12.41 -11.42
C GLY A 60 -5.80 -11.97 -10.07
N SER A 61 -4.68 -12.60 -9.73
CA SER A 61 -3.87 -12.26 -8.59
C SER A 61 -2.39 -12.37 -8.97
N GLU A 62 -1.55 -11.68 -8.21
CA GLU A 62 -0.12 -11.59 -8.47
C GLU A 62 0.65 -11.92 -7.20
N ILE A 63 1.76 -12.65 -7.35
CA ILE A 63 2.59 -13.08 -6.23
C ILE A 63 3.68 -12.04 -5.98
N THR A 64 3.79 -11.60 -4.73
CA THR A 64 4.83 -10.67 -4.32
C THR A 64 6.23 -11.27 -4.51
N PRO A 65 7.16 -10.56 -5.19
CA PRO A 65 8.55 -11.03 -5.35
C PRO A 65 9.37 -10.87 -4.06
N ALA A 66 10.65 -11.28 -4.08
CA ALA A 66 11.57 -11.26 -2.94
C ALA A 66 11.64 -9.93 -2.16
N ASN A 67 11.42 -8.79 -2.83
CA ASN A 67 11.47 -7.46 -2.19
C ASN A 67 10.13 -7.02 -1.55
N GLY A 68 9.13 -7.90 -1.47
CA GLY A 68 7.86 -7.57 -0.82
C GLY A 68 7.00 -6.56 -1.56
N THR A 69 7.41 -6.12 -2.76
CA THR A 69 6.81 -4.98 -3.46
C THR A 69 6.29 -5.38 -4.83
N LEU A 70 5.06 -4.99 -5.11
CA LEU A 70 4.36 -5.33 -6.35
C LEU A 70 3.62 -4.11 -6.90
N PHE A 71 3.52 -4.02 -8.22
CA PHE A 71 2.66 -3.04 -8.88
C PHE A 71 1.45 -3.73 -9.53
N LEU A 72 0.26 -3.45 -9.02
CA LEU A 72 -1.00 -3.91 -9.61
C LEU A 72 -1.51 -2.88 -10.59
N ARG A 73 -1.54 -3.23 -11.87
CA ARG A 73 -2.17 -2.37 -12.89
C ARG A 73 -3.68 -2.36 -12.70
N SER A 74 -4.29 -1.19 -12.85
CA SER A 74 -5.75 -1.04 -12.85
C SER A 74 -6.16 -0.04 -13.93
N ASP A 75 -7.05 -0.46 -14.81
CA ASP A 75 -7.59 0.29 -15.95
C ASP A 75 -9.00 0.84 -15.65
N VAL A 76 -9.20 1.35 -14.43
CA VAL A 76 -10.52 1.85 -14.02
C VAL A 76 -10.95 3.07 -14.84
N ALA A 77 -12.15 2.98 -15.41
CA ALA A 77 -12.76 4.06 -16.18
C ALA A 77 -13.17 5.29 -15.33
N SER A 78 -13.29 5.11 -14.02
CA SER A 78 -13.66 6.15 -13.06
C SER A 78 -13.02 5.89 -11.70
N THR A 79 -12.81 6.94 -10.91
CA THR A 79 -12.36 6.80 -9.52
C THR A 79 -13.38 6.00 -8.72
N ARG A 80 -12.94 4.93 -8.04
CA ARG A 80 -13.82 4.04 -7.27
C ARG A 80 -13.10 3.45 -6.07
N SER A 81 -13.88 3.08 -5.05
CA SER A 81 -13.35 2.27 -3.95
C SER A 81 -13.21 0.81 -4.38
N SER A 82 -12.10 0.18 -4.02
CA SER A 82 -11.84 -1.24 -4.18
C SER A 82 -11.22 -1.82 -2.91
N ARG A 83 -10.93 -3.13 -2.91
CA ARG A 83 -10.23 -3.83 -1.83
C ARG A 83 -9.06 -4.61 -2.41
N VAL A 84 -7.90 -4.46 -1.78
CA VAL A 84 -6.74 -5.33 -1.98
C VAL A 84 -6.76 -6.39 -0.89
N THR A 85 -6.62 -7.64 -1.27
CA THR A 85 -6.51 -8.77 -0.33
C THR A 85 -5.18 -9.45 -0.56
N ALA A 86 -4.44 -9.61 0.53
CA ALA A 86 -3.18 -10.35 0.57
C ALA A 86 -3.38 -11.66 1.32
N THR A 87 -3.03 -12.78 0.69
CA THR A 87 -3.14 -14.12 1.26
C THR A 87 -1.74 -14.71 1.40
N LEU A 88 -1.32 -14.98 2.63
CA LEU A 88 -0.05 -15.63 2.91
C LEU A 88 -0.13 -17.13 2.65
N MET A 89 1.03 -17.78 2.51
CA MET A 89 1.12 -19.24 2.31
C MET A 89 0.48 -20.07 3.43
N ASN A 90 0.41 -19.51 4.65
CA ASN A 90 -0.24 -20.15 5.79
C ASN A 90 -1.77 -19.99 5.79
N GLY A 91 -2.34 -19.36 4.76
CA GLY A 91 -3.78 -19.10 4.62
C GLY A 91 -4.27 -17.83 5.33
N THR A 92 -3.41 -17.09 6.03
CA THR A 92 -3.79 -15.82 6.63
C THR A 92 -4.10 -14.78 5.55
N THR A 93 -5.25 -14.13 5.67
CA THR A 93 -5.68 -13.06 4.76
C THR A 93 -5.71 -11.71 5.46
N VAL A 94 -5.17 -10.68 4.81
CA VAL A 94 -5.33 -9.27 5.20
C VAL A 94 -5.99 -8.51 4.07
N THR A 95 -7.02 -7.74 4.36
CA THR A 95 -7.76 -6.97 3.35
C THR A 95 -7.74 -5.49 3.70
N GLN A 96 -7.38 -4.65 2.74
CA GLN A 96 -7.39 -3.20 2.89
C GLN A 96 -8.24 -2.54 1.80
N ARG A 97 -9.07 -1.56 2.21
CA ARG A 97 -9.82 -0.73 1.26
C ARG A 97 -8.90 0.32 0.65
N VAL A 98 -9.02 0.52 -0.66
CA VAL A 98 -8.23 1.47 -1.43
C VAL A 98 -9.13 2.30 -2.35
N ILE A 99 -8.63 3.45 -2.78
CA ILE A 99 -9.28 4.27 -3.81
C ILE A 99 -8.45 4.14 -5.09
N LEU A 100 -9.04 3.51 -6.09
CA LEU A 100 -8.47 3.49 -7.43
C LEU A 100 -8.82 4.79 -8.12
N THR A 101 -7.82 5.51 -8.60
CA THR A 101 -8.02 6.75 -9.35
C THR A 101 -8.18 6.43 -10.82
N LYS A 102 -9.08 7.14 -11.52
CA LYS A 102 -9.19 7.05 -12.97
C LYS A 102 -7.82 7.30 -13.62
N SER A 103 -7.45 6.46 -14.59
CA SER A 103 -6.33 6.76 -15.47
C SER A 103 -6.76 7.81 -16.49
N ASP A 104 -6.13 8.98 -16.47
CA ASP A 104 -6.33 9.96 -17.53
C ASP A 104 -5.59 9.45 -18.79
N LYS A 105 -6.31 9.27 -19.90
CA LYS A 105 -5.68 9.04 -21.20
C LYS A 105 -5.00 10.34 -21.61
N HIS A 106 -3.68 10.39 -21.55
CA HIS A 106 -2.89 11.41 -22.24
C HIS A 106 -2.66 11.01 -23.70
#